data_AF-A0AA49GCK3-F1
#
_entry.id   AF-A0AA49GCK3-F1
#
_cell.length_a   1.000
_cell.length_b   1.000
_cell.length_c   1.000
_cell.angle_alpha   90.00
_cell.angle_beta   90.00
_cell.angle_gamma   90.00
#
_symmetry.space_group_name_H-M   'P 1'
#
loop_
_entity.id
_entity.type
_entity.pdbx_description
1 polymer ?
#
loop_
_entity_poly.entity_id
_entity_poly.type
_entity_poly.pdbx_seq_one_letter_code
_entity_poly.pdbx_strand_id
1 'polypeptide(L)'
;MPQHKLPEKFVLQNGEILHQASLHYEIEGEISNQKEIIWICHAFTGSATVKSWWPSLYFENGGFIDPKRHTVICANILGSCYGSTGPESINPDTNKKYGDEFPEISNRDVIKAFIDLRKSLNITNIDILIGGSLGGQQALEWSLIEPEIIQNQALIASNAKHSSWGIAFNELQRQAISLGANNSISKNEAIAIARKIAMLSYRSYDDFELNQKGKNEQDDWNIVSYLNYQGEKFKGRFSTDSYFILSKMMDNHNIASARNGSLEQILSLVKTNTLCIGIDSDNLFPLKEQGLMAHHIPNAKLEIINSKKGHDAFLIEGNKISRLIEKNFKKNYYEKA
;
A
#
# COMPACT_ATOMS: atom_id res chain seq x y z
N MET A 1 8.40 -0.20 20.54
CA MET A 1 8.18 0.21 19.14
C MET A 1 7.92 1.71 19.12
N PRO A 2 8.53 2.50 18.21
CA PRO A 2 8.27 3.93 18.12
C PRO A 2 6.78 4.16 17.84
N GLN A 3 6.20 5.11 18.57
CA GLN A 3 4.82 5.55 18.42
C GLN A 3 4.84 7.07 18.33
N HIS A 4 4.17 7.60 17.31
CA HIS A 4 3.96 9.03 17.15
C HIS A 4 2.52 9.34 17.53
N LYS A 5 2.33 10.14 18.57
CA LYS A 5 1.00 10.58 18.99
C LYS A 5 0.52 11.68 18.04
N LEU A 6 -0.64 11.46 17.44
CA LEU A 6 -1.32 12.48 16.66
C LEU A 6 -1.96 13.52 17.60
N PRO A 7 -2.42 14.67 17.07
CA PRO A 7 -3.20 15.63 17.85
C PRO A 7 -4.33 14.95 18.64
N GLU A 8 -4.56 15.43 19.87
CA GLU A 8 -5.52 14.82 20.81
C GLU A 8 -6.90 14.57 20.19
N LYS A 9 -7.34 15.48 19.32
CA LYS A 9 -8.51 15.35 18.45
C LYS A 9 -8.07 15.31 16.99
N PHE A 10 -7.91 14.12 16.44
CA PHE A 10 -7.57 13.95 15.03
C PHE A 10 -8.85 13.88 14.18
N VAL A 11 -9.21 15.01 13.56
CA VAL A 11 -10.42 15.14 12.72
C VAL A 11 -10.21 14.47 11.36
N LEU A 12 -11.10 13.54 11.02
CA LEU A 12 -11.14 12.81 9.75
C LEU A 12 -11.88 13.60 8.66
N GLN A 13 -11.74 13.17 7.40
CA GLN A 13 -12.37 13.81 6.25
C GLN A 13 -13.90 13.81 6.33
N ASN A 14 -14.49 12.77 6.94
CA ASN A 14 -15.93 12.68 7.17
C ASN A 14 -16.43 13.51 8.37
N GLY A 15 -15.53 14.19 9.10
CA GLY A 15 -15.84 15.00 10.28
C GLY A 15 -15.82 14.24 11.60
N GLU A 16 -15.68 12.91 11.59
CA GLU A 16 -15.47 12.12 12.81
C GLU A 16 -14.11 12.42 13.44
N ILE A 17 -13.95 12.09 14.72
CA ILE A 17 -12.74 12.40 15.49
C ILE A 17 -12.17 11.11 16.05
N LEU A 18 -10.90 10.85 15.76
CA LEU A 18 -10.11 9.86 16.49
C LEU A 18 -9.43 10.54 17.68
N HIS A 19 -9.83 10.13 18.89
CA HIS A 19 -9.23 10.59 20.13
C HIS A 19 -7.94 9.83 20.44
N GLN A 20 -6.89 10.57 20.81
CA GLN A 20 -5.58 10.02 21.22
C GLN A 20 -4.97 9.02 20.22
N ALA A 21 -5.19 9.24 18.92
CA ALA A 21 -4.67 8.36 17.88
C ALA A 21 -3.14 8.41 17.81
N SER A 22 -2.54 7.33 17.30
CA SER A 22 -1.10 7.23 17.10
C SER A 22 -0.74 6.45 15.85
N LEU A 23 0.45 6.73 15.34
CA LEU A 23 1.09 5.97 14.27
C LEU A 23 2.25 5.16 14.84
N HIS A 24 2.26 3.87 14.54
CA HIS A 24 3.48 3.09 14.59
C HIS A 24 4.31 3.37 13.34
N TYR A 25 5.60 3.60 13.50
CA TYR A 25 6.52 3.83 12.39
C TYR A 25 7.91 3.29 12.69
N GLU A 26 8.69 3.10 11.63
CA GLU A 26 10.10 2.74 11.70
C GLU A 26 10.94 3.69 10.84
N ILE A 27 12.17 3.92 11.30
CA ILE A 27 13.20 4.66 10.59
C ILE A 27 14.42 3.75 10.51
N GLU A 28 14.88 3.49 9.29
CA GLU A 28 16.14 2.79 9.05
C GLU A 28 17.18 3.78 8.52
N GLY A 29 18.19 4.06 9.33
CA GLY A 29 19.19 5.09 9.06
C GLY A 29 19.06 6.28 10.00
N GLU A 30 19.79 7.36 9.71
CA GLU A 30 19.82 8.57 10.53
C GLU A 30 19.30 9.74 9.69
N ILE A 31 18.32 10.48 10.21
CA ILE A 31 17.82 11.69 9.54
C ILE A 31 18.93 12.74 9.58
N SER A 32 19.50 13.05 8.42
CA SER A 32 20.58 14.02 8.27
C SER A 32 20.60 14.59 6.85
N ASN A 33 21.21 15.75 6.68
CA ASN A 33 21.35 16.40 5.36
C ASN A 33 22.30 15.65 4.41
N GLN A 34 22.99 14.61 4.86
CA GLN A 34 23.92 13.81 4.05
C GLN A 34 23.26 12.60 3.41
N LYS A 35 22.05 12.23 3.84
CA LYS A 35 21.31 11.06 3.35
C LYS A 35 20.04 11.49 2.66
N GLU A 36 19.71 10.81 1.57
CA GLU A 36 18.43 11.00 0.91
C GLU A 36 17.32 10.36 1.77
N ILE A 37 16.22 11.08 1.93
CA ILE A 37 15.03 10.61 2.62
C ILE A 37 14.17 9.82 1.64
N ILE A 38 13.99 8.53 1.93
CA ILE A 38 13.06 7.66 1.22
C ILE A 38 11.86 7.40 2.12
N TRP A 39 10.67 7.82 1.69
CA TRP A 39 9.43 7.46 2.38
C TRP A 39 8.72 6.35 1.62
N ILE A 40 8.38 5.25 2.30
CA ILE A 40 7.69 4.11 1.71
C ILE A 40 6.28 4.01 2.31
N CYS A 41 5.27 4.07 1.44
CA CYS A 41 3.88 3.80 1.77
C CYS A 41 3.58 2.32 1.53
N HIS A 42 3.23 1.59 2.59
CA HIS A 42 2.99 0.15 2.48
C HIS A 42 1.62 -0.16 1.85
N ALA A 43 1.51 -1.34 1.24
CA ALA A 43 0.28 -1.85 0.61
C ALA A 43 -0.73 -2.39 1.65
N PHE A 44 -1.83 -2.98 1.17
CA PHE A 44 -2.99 -3.41 1.96
C PHE A 44 -2.67 -4.21 3.25
N THR A 45 -1.76 -5.18 3.15
CA THR A 45 -1.36 -6.04 4.29
C THR A 45 0.10 -5.83 4.71
N GLY A 46 0.70 -4.69 4.35
CA GLY A 46 2.04 -4.30 4.75
C GLY A 46 2.09 -3.74 6.17
N SER A 47 3.29 -3.39 6.64
CA SER A 47 3.53 -2.79 7.96
C SER A 47 4.67 -1.77 7.89
N ALA A 48 4.98 -1.11 9.01
CA ALA A 48 6.10 -0.16 9.12
C ALA A 48 7.48 -0.81 8.85
N THR A 49 7.64 -2.11 9.14
CA THR A 49 8.91 -2.82 8.96
C THR A 49 9.13 -3.23 7.50
N VAL A 50 9.63 -2.31 6.66
CA VAL A 50 9.76 -2.51 5.20
C VAL A 50 10.56 -3.76 4.85
N LYS A 51 11.70 -4.03 5.50
CA LYS A 51 12.51 -5.25 5.26
C LYS A 51 11.74 -6.56 5.40
N SER A 52 10.67 -6.59 6.20
CA SER A 52 9.88 -7.81 6.42
C SER A 52 9.03 -8.20 5.21
N TRP A 53 8.65 -7.23 4.36
CA TRP A 53 7.72 -7.44 3.26
C TRP A 53 8.26 -6.97 1.89
N TRP A 54 9.31 -6.13 1.86
CA TRP A 54 9.99 -5.71 0.63
C TRP A 54 11.53 -5.77 0.72
N PRO A 55 12.12 -6.89 1.16
CA PRO A 55 13.58 -7.00 1.35
C PRO A 55 14.38 -6.80 0.05
N SER A 56 13.78 -7.09 -1.11
CA SER A 56 14.39 -6.95 -2.43
C SER A 56 14.66 -5.51 -2.86
N LEU A 57 14.13 -4.50 -2.17
CA LEU A 57 14.52 -3.10 -2.43
C LEU A 57 15.87 -2.74 -1.82
N TYR A 58 16.39 -3.54 -0.89
CA TYR A 58 17.62 -3.23 -0.16
C TYR A 58 18.85 -3.69 -0.92
N PHE A 59 19.92 -2.90 -0.81
CA PHE A 59 21.19 -3.10 -1.51
C PHE A 59 21.80 -4.48 -1.23
N GLU A 60 21.68 -4.98 0.00
CA GLU A 60 22.14 -6.33 0.38
C GLU A 60 21.44 -7.46 -0.39
N ASN A 61 20.26 -7.20 -0.97
CA ASN A 61 19.49 -8.13 -1.79
C ASN A 61 19.49 -7.77 -3.29
N GLY A 62 20.36 -6.83 -3.70
CA GLY A 62 20.47 -6.36 -5.08
C GLY A 62 19.49 -5.25 -5.48
N GLY A 63 18.83 -4.63 -4.49
CA GLY A 63 18.03 -3.42 -4.68
C GLY A 63 18.84 -2.12 -4.59
N PHE A 64 18.16 -0.98 -4.61
CA PHE A 64 18.81 0.34 -4.64
C PHE A 64 18.94 1.01 -3.25
N ILE A 65 18.22 0.52 -2.23
CA ILE A 65 18.22 1.13 -0.91
C ILE A 65 19.51 0.73 -0.15
N ASP A 66 20.48 1.63 -0.13
CA ASP A 66 21.70 1.55 0.69
C ASP A 66 21.56 2.36 2.00
N PRO A 67 21.58 1.73 3.19
CA PRO A 67 21.53 2.42 4.50
C PRO A 67 22.66 3.42 4.74
N LYS A 68 23.76 3.34 3.98
CA LYS A 68 24.84 4.35 4.05
C LYS A 68 24.45 5.66 3.37
N ARG A 69 23.54 5.62 2.40
CA ARG A 69 23.17 6.76 1.54
C ARG A 69 21.74 7.24 1.77
N HIS A 70 20.89 6.38 2.31
CA HIS A 70 19.47 6.66 2.48
C HIS A 70 19.03 6.50 3.93
N THR A 71 18.01 7.26 4.28
CA THR A 71 17.20 7.05 5.48
C THR A 71 15.80 6.69 5.04
N VAL A 72 15.37 5.48 5.40
CA VAL A 72 14.06 4.94 5.01
C VAL A 72 13.09 5.16 6.14
N ILE A 73 11.94 5.78 5.85
CA ILE A 73 10.82 5.91 6.78
C ILE A 73 9.62 5.17 6.24
N CYS A 74 8.96 4.39 7.09
CA CYS A 74 7.66 3.83 6.80
C CYS A 74 6.80 3.88 8.06
N ALA A 75 5.62 4.48 7.92
CA ALA A 75 4.61 4.50 8.97
C ALA A 75 3.50 3.51 8.61
N ASN A 76 3.05 2.76 9.60
CA ASN A 76 1.88 1.92 9.46
C ASN A 76 0.63 2.81 9.39
N ILE A 77 -0.27 2.56 8.43
CA ILE A 77 -1.45 3.39 8.20
C ILE A 77 -2.45 3.33 9.36
N LEU A 78 -3.26 4.38 9.51
CA LEU A 78 -4.47 4.32 10.34
C LEU A 78 -5.39 3.19 9.82
N GLY A 79 -6.13 2.54 10.73
CA GLY A 79 -7.01 1.41 10.40
C GLY A 79 -6.30 0.05 10.28
N SER A 80 -4.97 0.02 10.13
CA SER A 80 -4.19 -1.22 10.12
C SER A 80 -4.08 -1.86 11.52
N CYS A 81 -3.91 -3.19 11.56
CA CYS A 81 -3.71 -3.95 12.79
C CYS A 81 -2.24 -4.09 13.22
N TYR A 82 -1.29 -3.42 12.55
CA TYR A 82 0.14 -3.47 12.86
C TYR A 82 0.64 -2.25 13.66
N GLY A 83 -0.07 -1.92 14.73
CA GLY A 83 0.41 -1.03 15.79
C GLY A 83 -0.04 0.44 15.73
N SER A 84 -0.47 0.95 14.57
CA SER A 84 -1.14 2.25 14.49
C SER A 84 -2.59 2.14 14.96
N THR A 85 -3.22 3.26 15.31
CA THR A 85 -4.63 3.28 15.70
C THR A 85 -5.52 2.72 14.59
N GLY A 86 -6.30 1.71 14.95
CA GLY A 86 -7.19 0.95 14.06
C GLY A 86 -8.26 0.20 14.87
N PRO A 87 -9.10 -0.63 14.24
CA PRO A 87 -10.17 -1.39 14.89
C PRO A 87 -9.75 -2.21 16.12
N GLU A 88 -8.54 -2.75 16.12
CA GLU A 88 -8.00 -3.53 17.24
C GLU A 88 -7.50 -2.69 18.42
N SER A 89 -7.44 -1.36 18.26
CA SER A 89 -7.02 -0.42 19.31
C SER A 89 -8.12 -0.19 20.34
N ILE A 90 -7.74 0.21 21.55
CA ILE A 90 -8.69 0.64 22.57
C ILE A 90 -9.18 2.05 22.22
N ASN A 91 -10.50 2.22 22.16
CA ASN A 91 -11.16 3.51 22.11
C ASN A 91 -11.07 4.18 23.49
N PRO A 92 -10.43 5.35 23.61
CA PRO A 92 -10.26 6.02 24.90
C PRO A 92 -11.58 6.53 25.49
N ASP A 93 -12.62 6.74 24.69
CA ASP A 93 -13.92 7.25 25.14
C ASP A 93 -14.77 6.14 25.79
N THR A 94 -14.64 4.90 25.31
CA THR A 94 -15.43 3.76 25.79
C THR A 94 -14.62 2.74 26.59
N ASN A 95 -13.29 2.85 26.56
CA ASN A 95 -12.33 1.91 27.14
C ASN A 95 -12.51 0.45 26.65
N LYS A 96 -13.05 0.29 25.43
CA LYS A 96 -13.20 -1.00 24.72
C LYS A 96 -12.46 -0.95 23.39
N LYS A 97 -12.23 -2.09 22.74
CA LYS A 97 -11.75 -2.08 21.35
C LYS A 97 -12.74 -1.32 20.47
N TYR A 98 -12.24 -0.59 19.47
CA TYR A 98 -13.11 0.06 18.49
C TYR A 98 -13.96 -0.98 17.73
N GLY A 99 -13.33 -2.07 17.24
CA GLY A 99 -14.02 -3.08 16.45
C GLY A 99 -14.71 -2.48 15.23
N ASP A 100 -16.01 -2.76 15.08
CA ASP A 100 -16.88 -2.24 14.03
C ASP A 100 -17.30 -0.77 14.21
N GLU A 101 -17.10 -0.19 15.40
CA GLU A 101 -17.31 1.24 15.66
C GLU A 101 -16.11 2.10 15.21
N PHE A 102 -15.05 1.51 14.64
CA PHE A 102 -13.94 2.29 14.09
C PHE A 102 -14.45 3.12 12.90
N PRO A 103 -14.20 4.44 12.85
CA PRO A 103 -14.73 5.30 11.81
C PRO A 103 -14.16 4.94 10.43
N GLU A 104 -14.93 5.23 9.38
CA GLU A 104 -14.42 5.13 8.02
C GLU A 104 -13.26 6.13 7.84
N ILE A 105 -12.20 5.70 7.16
CA ILE A 105 -11.03 6.52 6.88
C ILE A 105 -10.74 6.57 5.38
N SER A 106 -10.10 7.65 4.95
CA SER A 106 -9.63 7.84 3.58
C SER A 106 -8.10 7.83 3.50
N ASN A 107 -7.57 7.66 2.28
CA ASN A 107 -6.14 7.88 2.03
C ASN A 107 -5.69 9.30 2.46
N ARG A 108 -6.58 10.30 2.42
CA ARG A 108 -6.26 11.68 2.84
C ARG A 108 -6.10 11.79 4.35
N ASP A 109 -6.86 11.01 5.12
CA ASP A 109 -6.70 10.94 6.58
C ASP A 109 -5.38 10.29 6.96
N VAL A 110 -5.01 9.21 6.26
CA VAL A 110 -3.69 8.59 6.39
C VAL A 110 -2.58 9.58 6.07
N ILE A 111 -2.69 10.32 4.97
CA ILE A 111 -1.68 11.32 4.60
C ILE A 111 -1.64 12.47 5.61
N LYS A 112 -2.77 12.95 6.12
CA LYS A 112 -2.79 13.97 7.18
C LYS A 112 -2.01 13.49 8.42
N ALA A 113 -2.13 12.22 8.78
CA ALA A 113 -1.36 11.62 9.88
C ALA A 113 0.14 11.50 9.53
N PHE A 114 0.48 11.11 8.31
CA PHE A 114 1.87 11.04 7.85
C PHE A 114 2.56 12.39 7.80
N ILE A 115 1.84 13.44 7.40
CA ILE A 115 2.32 14.83 7.42
C ILE A 115 2.64 15.28 8.85
N ASP A 116 1.79 14.93 9.81
CA ASP A 116 2.01 15.24 11.23
C ASP A 116 3.29 14.56 11.76
N LEU A 117 3.48 13.26 11.45
CA LEU A 117 4.71 12.53 11.75
C LEU A 117 5.93 13.16 11.04
N ARG A 118 5.84 13.45 9.74
CA ARG A 118 6.94 14.04 8.97
C ARG A 118 7.42 15.34 9.62
N LYS A 119 6.48 16.18 10.05
CA LYS A 119 6.76 17.45 10.75
C LYS A 119 7.40 17.22 12.11
N SER A 120 6.94 16.26 12.90
CA SER A 120 7.55 15.95 14.21
C SER A 120 8.99 15.43 14.10
N LEU A 121 9.31 14.76 12.98
CA LEU A 121 10.66 14.32 12.63
C LEU A 121 11.54 15.41 12.01
N ASN A 122 11.03 16.65 11.85
CA ASN A 122 11.71 17.77 11.19
C ASN A 122 12.15 17.47 9.74
N ILE A 123 11.47 16.55 9.06
CA ILE A 123 11.76 16.21 7.65
C ILE A 123 11.10 17.26 6.78
N THR A 124 11.86 18.17 6.18
CA THR A 124 11.32 19.25 5.32
C THR A 124 11.23 18.86 3.85
N ASN A 125 11.85 17.76 3.44
CA ASN A 125 11.89 17.28 2.07
C ASN A 125 11.93 15.74 2.05
N ILE A 126 11.22 15.14 1.08
CA ILE A 126 11.28 13.71 0.76
C ILE A 126 11.89 13.59 -0.63
N ASP A 127 13.08 12.99 -0.71
CA ASP A 127 13.80 12.83 -1.98
C ASP A 127 13.12 11.81 -2.90
N ILE A 128 12.64 10.70 -2.32
CA ILE A 128 11.90 9.67 -3.05
C ILE A 128 10.72 9.16 -2.20
N LEU A 129 9.50 9.35 -2.70
CA LEU A 129 8.28 8.74 -2.18
C LEU A 129 7.93 7.48 -2.98
N ILE A 130 7.71 6.35 -2.32
CA ILE A 130 7.48 5.05 -3.00
C ILE A 130 6.20 4.43 -2.46
N GLY A 131 5.32 4.02 -3.37
CA GLY A 131 4.08 3.35 -2.99
C GLY A 131 3.68 2.30 -4.01
N GLY A 132 3.49 1.07 -3.54
CA GLY A 132 2.93 -0.04 -4.31
C GLY A 132 1.46 -0.28 -3.98
N SER A 133 0.59 -0.57 -4.95
CA SER A 133 -0.81 -0.94 -4.67
C SER A 133 -1.56 0.16 -3.90
N LEU A 134 -2.20 -0.17 -2.77
CA LEU A 134 -2.78 0.81 -1.83
C LEU A 134 -1.75 1.87 -1.37
N GLY A 135 -0.48 1.50 -1.23
CA GLY A 135 0.59 2.44 -0.91
C GLY A 135 0.82 3.46 -2.01
N GLY A 136 0.61 3.09 -3.28
CA GLY A 136 0.67 4.02 -4.42
C GLY A 136 -0.49 5.02 -4.42
N GLN A 137 -1.67 4.60 -3.95
CA GLN A 137 -2.81 5.50 -3.78
C GLN A 137 -2.53 6.56 -2.70
N GLN A 138 -1.92 6.14 -1.59
CA GLN A 138 -1.44 7.04 -0.53
C GLN A 138 -0.40 8.02 -1.08
N ALA A 139 0.63 7.52 -1.76
CA ALA A 139 1.71 8.34 -2.31
C ALA A 139 1.20 9.40 -3.29
N LEU A 140 0.25 9.05 -4.16
CA LEU A 140 -0.37 9.98 -5.10
C LEU A 140 -1.22 11.04 -4.40
N GLU A 141 -2.00 10.68 -3.37
CA GLU A 141 -2.71 11.68 -2.56
C GLU A 141 -1.73 12.63 -1.86
N TRP A 142 -0.59 12.12 -1.38
CA TRP A 142 0.42 12.94 -0.71
C TRP A 142 1.06 13.96 -1.65
N SER A 143 1.48 13.55 -2.85
CA SER A 143 2.07 14.48 -3.83
C SER A 143 1.11 15.56 -4.31
N LEU A 144 -0.20 15.34 -4.22
CA LEU A 144 -1.20 16.38 -4.46
C LEU A 144 -1.41 17.32 -3.26
N ILE A 145 -1.19 16.84 -2.03
CA ILE A 145 -1.40 17.63 -0.80
C ILE A 145 -0.16 18.47 -0.46
N GLU A 146 1.05 17.92 -0.60
CA GLU A 146 2.31 18.60 -0.33
C GLU A 146 3.25 18.57 -1.56
N PRO A 147 2.86 19.20 -2.69
CA PRO A 147 3.58 19.07 -3.96
C PRO A 147 5.02 19.60 -3.95
N GLU A 148 5.36 20.49 -3.02
CA GLU A 148 6.70 21.09 -2.89
C GLU A 148 7.63 20.27 -1.97
N ILE A 149 7.09 19.27 -1.24
CA ILE A 149 7.86 18.47 -0.27
C ILE A 149 8.47 17.23 -0.92
N ILE A 150 7.87 16.72 -1.99
CA ILE A 150 8.25 15.45 -2.61
C ILE A 150 8.92 15.72 -3.95
N GLN A 151 10.20 15.39 -4.06
CA GLN A 151 10.97 15.61 -5.29
C GLN A 151 10.65 14.58 -6.37
N ASN A 152 10.73 13.29 -6.01
CA ASN A 152 10.46 12.16 -6.90
C ASN A 152 9.43 11.22 -6.27
N GLN A 153 8.58 10.61 -7.09
CA GLN A 153 7.67 9.55 -6.62
C GLN A 153 7.60 8.35 -7.56
N ALA A 154 7.66 7.15 -7.00
CA ALA A 154 7.40 5.90 -7.71
C ALA A 154 6.02 5.35 -7.33
N LEU A 155 5.09 5.36 -8.28
CA LEU A 155 3.74 4.81 -8.16
C LEU A 155 3.71 3.45 -8.87
N ILE A 156 3.70 2.38 -8.09
CA ILE A 156 3.95 1.02 -8.60
C ILE A 156 2.67 0.21 -8.50
N ALA A 157 2.21 -0.34 -9.63
CA ALA A 157 1.00 -1.16 -9.70
C ALA A 157 -0.12 -0.53 -8.87
N SER A 158 -0.54 0.67 -9.24
CA SER A 158 -1.52 1.50 -8.48
C SER A 158 -2.37 2.33 -9.43
N ASN A 159 -3.28 3.16 -8.90
CA ASN A 159 -4.22 3.94 -9.68
C ASN A 159 -4.62 5.27 -9.04
N ALA A 160 -5.17 6.17 -9.86
CA ALA A 160 -5.70 7.47 -9.44
C ALA A 160 -7.12 7.40 -8.87
N LYS A 161 -7.85 6.33 -9.21
CA LYS A 161 -9.19 6.04 -8.74
C LYS A 161 -9.36 4.52 -8.74
N HIS A 162 -9.91 3.97 -7.67
CA HIS A 162 -10.19 2.54 -7.60
C HIS A 162 -11.32 2.19 -8.59
N SER A 163 -11.11 1.16 -9.41
CA SER A 163 -12.03 0.79 -10.48
C SER A 163 -13.16 -0.10 -9.96
N SER A 164 -14.29 -0.12 -10.67
CA SER A 164 -15.42 -1.02 -10.36
C SER A 164 -15.01 -2.50 -10.32
N TRP A 165 -13.96 -2.86 -11.07
CA TRP A 165 -13.37 -4.20 -11.05
C TRP A 165 -12.70 -4.51 -9.71
N GLY A 166 -11.85 -3.61 -9.21
CA GLY A 166 -11.24 -3.73 -7.87
C GLY A 166 -12.30 -3.73 -6.76
N ILE A 167 -13.30 -2.84 -6.86
CA ILE A 167 -14.42 -2.76 -5.90
C ILE A 167 -15.16 -4.10 -5.83
N ALA A 168 -15.39 -4.78 -6.97
CA ALA A 168 -16.05 -6.07 -6.98
C ALA A 168 -15.26 -7.15 -6.22
N PHE A 169 -13.93 -7.18 -6.38
CA PHE A 169 -13.07 -8.09 -5.60
C PHE A 169 -13.15 -7.78 -4.11
N ASN A 170 -13.02 -6.50 -3.73
CA ASN A 170 -13.06 -6.09 -2.33
C ASN A 170 -14.43 -6.38 -1.69
N GLU A 171 -15.53 -6.22 -2.43
CA GLU A 171 -16.87 -6.51 -1.95
C GLU A 171 -17.07 -8.00 -1.65
N LEU A 172 -16.65 -8.89 -2.54
CA LEU A 172 -16.74 -10.34 -2.29
C LEU A 172 -15.90 -10.76 -1.08
N GLN A 173 -14.73 -10.14 -0.89
CA GLN A 173 -13.90 -10.35 0.29
C GLN A 173 -14.60 -9.86 1.55
N ARG A 174 -15.21 -8.67 1.53
CA ARG A 174 -15.98 -8.17 2.67
C ARG A 174 -17.19 -9.03 3.00
N GLN A 175 -17.91 -9.55 2.00
CA GLN A 175 -19.02 -10.48 2.27
C GLN A 175 -18.54 -11.72 3.00
N ALA A 176 -17.37 -12.28 2.63
CA ALA A 176 -16.76 -13.36 3.39
C ALA A 176 -16.43 -12.93 4.83
N ILE A 177 -15.88 -11.73 5.04
CA ILE A 177 -15.64 -11.16 6.38
C ILE A 177 -16.95 -11.02 7.18
N SER A 178 -18.03 -10.56 6.57
CA SER A 178 -19.34 -10.39 7.21
C SER A 178 -19.94 -11.70 7.70
N LEU A 179 -19.69 -12.83 7.02
CA LEU A 179 -20.07 -14.16 7.51
C LEU A 179 -19.33 -14.54 8.81
N GLY A 180 -18.12 -14.02 9.02
CA GLY A 180 -17.40 -14.16 10.29
C GLY A 180 -17.96 -13.25 11.38
N ALA A 181 -18.33 -12.02 11.03
CA ALA A 181 -18.88 -11.03 11.96
C ALA A 181 -20.26 -11.43 12.50
N ASN A 182 -21.11 -12.03 11.66
CA ASN A 182 -22.44 -12.51 12.07
C ASN A 182 -22.44 -13.92 12.69
N ASN A 183 -21.26 -14.48 12.97
CA ASN A 183 -21.05 -15.83 13.51
C ASN A 183 -21.61 -16.98 12.65
N SER A 184 -21.82 -16.78 11.35
CA SER A 184 -22.18 -17.88 10.43
C SER A 184 -20.99 -18.84 10.21
N ILE A 185 -19.77 -18.30 10.24
CA ILE A 185 -18.51 -19.03 10.24
C ILE A 185 -17.55 -18.39 11.24
N SER A 186 -16.42 -19.03 11.53
CA SER A 186 -15.40 -18.39 12.39
C SER A 186 -14.73 -17.21 11.69
N LYS A 187 -14.31 -16.18 12.45
CA LYS A 187 -13.52 -15.04 11.90
C LYS A 187 -12.26 -15.50 11.14
N ASN A 188 -11.63 -16.57 11.59
CA ASN A 188 -10.47 -17.18 10.93
C ASN A 188 -10.83 -17.83 9.58
N GLU A 189 -11.99 -18.47 9.49
CA GLU A 189 -12.48 -19.03 8.23
C GLU A 189 -12.87 -17.91 7.25
N ALA A 190 -13.57 -16.90 7.74
CA ALA A 190 -13.95 -15.72 6.97
C ALA A 190 -12.75 -15.01 6.33
N ILE A 191 -11.70 -14.72 7.10
CA ILE A 191 -10.50 -14.06 6.58
C ILE A 191 -9.71 -14.97 5.63
N ALA A 192 -9.74 -16.29 5.84
CA ALA A 192 -9.13 -17.24 4.93
C ALA A 192 -9.85 -17.26 3.57
N ILE A 193 -11.20 -17.21 3.56
CA ILE A 193 -11.97 -17.12 2.31
C ILE A 193 -11.69 -15.78 1.61
N ALA A 194 -11.72 -14.66 2.34
CA ALA A 194 -11.37 -13.35 1.80
C ALA A 194 -9.97 -13.37 1.16
N ARG A 195 -8.99 -13.97 1.84
CA ARG A 195 -7.62 -14.11 1.29
C ARG A 195 -7.59 -14.94 0.02
N LYS A 196 -8.33 -16.06 -0.06
CA LYS A 196 -8.41 -16.90 -1.26
C LYS A 196 -8.97 -16.13 -2.45
N ILE A 197 -10.03 -15.34 -2.24
CA ILE A 197 -10.60 -14.47 -3.27
C ILE A 197 -9.54 -13.45 -3.72
N ALA A 198 -8.83 -12.81 -2.79
CA ALA A 198 -7.77 -11.86 -3.12
C ALA A 198 -6.65 -12.47 -3.98
N MET A 199 -6.28 -13.74 -3.75
CA MET A 199 -5.25 -14.44 -4.57
C MET A 199 -5.61 -14.54 -6.05
N LEU A 200 -6.89 -14.55 -6.41
CA LEU A 200 -7.31 -14.53 -7.81
C LEU A 200 -6.98 -13.20 -8.50
N SER A 201 -7.03 -12.09 -7.74
CA SER A 201 -6.68 -10.76 -8.24
C SER A 201 -5.19 -10.45 -8.13
N TYR A 202 -4.48 -11.06 -7.18
CA TYR A 202 -3.06 -10.76 -6.94
C TYR A 202 -2.13 -11.54 -7.88
N ARG A 203 -2.60 -12.67 -8.39
CA ARG A 203 -1.88 -13.52 -9.35
C ARG A 203 -2.46 -13.36 -10.75
N SER A 204 -1.73 -13.92 -11.72
CA SER A 204 -2.17 -13.94 -13.11
C SER A 204 -2.64 -15.34 -13.52
N TYR A 205 -3.41 -15.40 -14.60
CA TYR A 205 -3.77 -16.66 -15.24
C TYR A 205 -2.53 -17.51 -15.53
N ASP A 206 -1.50 -16.90 -16.12
CA ASP A 206 -0.24 -17.57 -16.47
C ASP A 206 0.53 -18.07 -15.24
N ASP A 207 0.46 -17.38 -14.08
CA ASP A 207 1.12 -17.86 -12.85
C ASP A 207 0.50 -19.18 -12.38
N PHE A 208 -0.84 -19.28 -12.43
CA PHE A 208 -1.58 -20.47 -12.02
C PHE A 208 -1.36 -21.63 -12.99
N GLU A 209 -1.43 -21.40 -14.30
CA GLU A 209 -1.16 -22.44 -15.30
C GLU A 209 0.28 -22.97 -15.24
N LEU A 210 1.24 -22.13 -14.84
CA LEU A 210 2.63 -22.55 -14.68
C LEU A 210 2.91 -23.29 -13.37
N ASN A 211 2.33 -22.84 -12.25
CA ASN A 211 2.76 -23.32 -10.92
C ASN A 211 1.72 -24.21 -10.21
N GLN A 212 0.45 -24.16 -10.61
CA GLN A 212 -0.67 -24.79 -9.89
C GLN A 212 -1.49 -25.75 -10.76
N LYS A 213 -0.90 -26.23 -11.85
CA LYS A 213 -1.54 -27.13 -12.81
C LYS A 213 -1.67 -28.56 -12.26
N GLY A 214 -2.76 -29.23 -12.64
CA GLY A 214 -2.96 -30.65 -12.37
C GLY A 214 -3.23 -30.96 -10.89
N LYS A 215 -2.97 -32.21 -10.52
CA LYS A 215 -3.20 -32.74 -9.18
C LYS A 215 -1.89 -33.09 -8.47
N ASN A 216 -1.91 -33.07 -7.14
CA ASN A 216 -0.79 -33.52 -6.29
C ASN A 216 -0.82 -35.06 -6.11
N GLU A 217 0.13 -35.56 -5.33
CA GLU A 217 0.26 -37.01 -5.01
C GLU A 217 -0.95 -37.59 -4.26
N GLN A 218 -1.78 -36.73 -3.64
CA GLN A 218 -3.00 -37.11 -2.94
C GLN A 218 -4.25 -37.05 -3.84
N ASP A 219 -4.09 -36.85 -5.15
CA ASP A 219 -5.17 -36.71 -6.15
C ASP A 219 -6.06 -35.45 -5.94
N ASP A 220 -5.58 -34.46 -5.20
CA ASP A 220 -6.18 -33.14 -5.01
C ASP A 220 -5.65 -32.12 -6.03
N TRP A 221 -6.48 -31.18 -6.48
CA TRP A 221 -6.06 -30.12 -7.37
C TRP A 221 -5.02 -29.18 -6.71
N ASN A 222 -3.88 -28.98 -7.37
CA ASN A 222 -2.78 -28.15 -6.85
C ASN A 222 -3.25 -26.73 -6.51
N ILE A 223 -4.06 -26.11 -7.38
CA ILE A 223 -4.65 -24.78 -7.15
C ILE A 223 -5.51 -24.72 -5.88
N VAL A 224 -6.27 -25.78 -5.56
CA VAL A 224 -7.10 -25.84 -4.34
C VAL A 224 -6.21 -25.91 -3.09
N SER A 225 -5.20 -26.77 -3.11
CA SER A 225 -4.23 -26.88 -2.02
C SER A 225 -3.48 -25.56 -1.79
N TYR A 226 -3.05 -24.90 -2.86
CA TYR A 226 -2.39 -23.59 -2.79
C TYR A 226 -3.28 -22.51 -2.16
N LEU A 227 -4.54 -22.39 -2.60
CA LEU A 227 -5.47 -21.41 -2.04
C LEU A 227 -5.78 -21.71 -0.57
N ASN A 228 -5.93 -22.99 -0.20
CA ASN A 228 -6.08 -23.40 1.19
C ASN A 228 -4.87 -23.00 2.03
N TYR A 229 -3.65 -23.27 1.55
CA TYR A 229 -2.41 -22.86 2.21
C TYR A 229 -2.30 -21.34 2.38
N GLN A 230 -2.60 -20.55 1.34
CA GLN A 230 -2.58 -19.08 1.42
C GLN A 230 -3.59 -18.54 2.43
N GLY A 231 -4.79 -19.13 2.47
CA GLY A 231 -5.82 -18.78 3.45
C GLY A 231 -5.37 -19.11 4.87
N GLU A 232 -4.83 -20.31 5.09
CA GLU A 232 -4.35 -20.76 6.41
C GLU A 232 -3.21 -19.88 6.92
N LYS A 233 -2.22 -19.58 6.08
CA LYS A 233 -1.10 -18.70 6.41
C LYS A 233 -1.53 -17.29 6.83
N PHE A 234 -2.71 -16.84 6.38
CA PHE A 234 -3.22 -15.50 6.66
C PHE A 234 -4.06 -15.44 7.95
N LYS A 235 -4.55 -16.58 8.46
CA LYS A 235 -5.25 -16.65 9.74
C LYS A 235 -4.37 -16.16 10.88
N GLY A 236 -4.94 -15.40 11.81
CA GLY A 236 -4.22 -14.83 12.96
C GLY A 236 -3.17 -13.77 12.63
N ARG A 237 -2.79 -13.59 11.36
CA ARG A 237 -1.82 -12.59 10.91
C ARG A 237 -2.45 -11.20 10.73
N PHE A 238 -3.75 -11.13 10.44
CA PHE A 238 -4.44 -9.88 10.12
C PHE A 238 -5.82 -9.84 10.77
N SER A 239 -6.27 -8.65 11.17
CA SER A 239 -7.61 -8.45 11.75
C SER A 239 -8.68 -8.40 10.66
N THR A 240 -9.82 -9.06 10.90
CA THR A 240 -11.00 -8.97 10.03
C THR A 240 -11.55 -7.55 9.95
N ASP A 241 -11.50 -6.83 11.06
CA ASP A 241 -12.13 -5.51 11.20
C ASP A 241 -11.23 -4.47 10.51
N SER A 242 -9.90 -4.58 10.67
CA SER A 242 -8.93 -3.82 9.86
C SER A 242 -9.06 -4.14 8.36
N TYR A 243 -9.25 -5.41 7.99
CA TYR A 243 -9.44 -5.78 6.58
C TYR A 243 -10.65 -5.07 5.99
N PHE A 244 -11.76 -5.05 6.73
CA PHE A 244 -12.99 -4.39 6.30
C PHE A 244 -12.76 -2.88 6.11
N ILE A 245 -12.23 -2.19 7.12
CA ILE A 245 -11.98 -0.74 7.08
C ILE A 245 -11.03 -0.37 5.94
N LEU A 246 -9.91 -1.08 5.80
CA LEU A 246 -8.93 -0.79 4.74
C LEU A 246 -9.48 -1.08 3.34
N SER A 247 -10.35 -2.08 3.18
CA SER A 247 -11.00 -2.34 1.88
C SER A 247 -11.97 -1.24 1.49
N LYS A 248 -12.68 -0.64 2.46
CA LYS A 248 -13.53 0.53 2.22
C LYS A 248 -12.70 1.77 1.89
N MET A 249 -11.58 1.98 2.58
CA MET A 249 -10.63 3.05 2.26
C MET A 249 -10.12 2.94 0.82
N MET A 250 -9.76 1.73 0.38
CA MET A 250 -9.30 1.44 -0.97
C MET A 250 -10.41 1.67 -2.02
N ASP A 251 -11.64 1.22 -1.75
CA ASP A 251 -12.79 1.43 -2.64
C ASP A 251 -13.15 2.90 -2.82
N ASN A 252 -13.04 3.68 -1.74
CA ASN A 252 -13.33 5.11 -1.73
C ASN A 252 -12.19 5.95 -2.34
N HIS A 253 -11.07 5.34 -2.75
CA HIS A 253 -9.97 6.06 -3.36
C HIS A 253 -10.38 6.67 -4.71
N ASN A 254 -10.37 7.99 -4.76
CA ASN A 254 -10.58 8.79 -5.95
C ASN A 254 -9.99 10.18 -5.72
N ILE A 255 -8.88 10.50 -6.40
CA ILE A 255 -8.21 11.79 -6.19
C ILE A 255 -9.07 13.00 -6.61
N ALA A 256 -10.08 12.79 -7.46
CA ALA A 256 -10.96 13.83 -7.96
C ALA A 256 -12.14 14.17 -7.03
N SER A 257 -12.56 13.23 -6.18
CA SER A 257 -13.81 13.37 -5.39
C SER A 257 -13.85 14.57 -4.45
N ALA A 258 -12.69 15.06 -4.00
CA ALA A 258 -12.57 16.21 -3.10
C ALA A 258 -11.94 17.46 -3.74
N ARG A 259 -11.72 17.44 -5.06
CA ARG A 259 -10.97 18.49 -5.76
C ARG A 259 -11.72 19.16 -6.92
N ASN A 260 -13.03 18.92 -7.02
CA ASN A 260 -13.94 19.57 -7.99
C ASN A 260 -13.38 19.65 -9.42
N GLY A 261 -13.00 18.49 -9.99
CA GLY A 261 -12.49 18.39 -11.35
C GLY A 261 -12.59 16.96 -11.88
N SER A 262 -12.32 16.79 -13.17
CA SER A 262 -12.15 15.46 -13.77
C SER A 262 -10.86 14.80 -13.26
N LEU A 263 -10.74 13.49 -13.44
CA LEU A 263 -9.56 12.75 -12.99
C LEU A 263 -8.29 13.26 -13.68
N GLU A 264 -8.40 13.56 -14.98
CA GLU A 264 -7.34 14.10 -15.84
C GLU A 264 -6.90 15.49 -15.37
N GLN A 265 -7.86 16.36 -15.03
CA GLN A 265 -7.57 17.69 -14.51
C GLN A 265 -6.78 17.60 -13.21
N ILE A 266 -7.18 16.72 -12.28
CA ILE A 266 -6.46 16.59 -11.01
C ILE A 266 -5.07 15.96 -11.20
N LEU A 267 -4.92 14.97 -12.08
CA LEU A 267 -3.61 14.41 -12.42
C LEU A 267 -2.65 15.47 -12.98
N SER A 268 -3.17 16.43 -13.76
CA SER A 268 -2.36 17.52 -14.32
C SER A 268 -1.78 18.47 -13.26
N LEU A 269 -2.31 18.45 -12.03
CA LEU A 269 -1.82 19.26 -10.92
C LEU A 269 -0.62 18.63 -10.18
N VAL A 270 -0.31 17.35 -10.44
CA VAL A 270 0.83 16.68 -9.83
C VAL A 270 2.13 17.30 -10.35
N LYS A 271 2.89 17.96 -9.48
CA LYS A 271 4.17 18.61 -9.84
C LYS A 271 5.37 17.68 -9.75
N THR A 272 5.31 16.69 -8.86
CA THR A 272 6.40 15.75 -8.55
C THR A 272 6.87 14.98 -9.78
N ASN A 273 8.19 14.79 -9.92
CA ASN A 273 8.75 13.93 -10.95
C ASN A 273 8.30 12.48 -10.71
N THR A 274 7.51 11.91 -11.62
CA THR A 274 6.72 10.72 -11.36
C THR A 274 7.17 9.54 -12.22
N LEU A 275 7.42 8.41 -11.59
CA LEU A 275 7.60 7.14 -12.26
C LEU A 275 6.38 6.26 -11.98
N CYS A 276 5.54 6.06 -12.99
CA CYS A 276 4.49 5.05 -12.96
C CYS A 276 5.08 3.72 -13.42
N ILE A 277 5.03 2.69 -12.58
CA ILE A 277 5.46 1.34 -12.93
C ILE A 277 4.23 0.44 -12.99
N GLY A 278 3.90 -0.04 -14.19
CA GLY A 278 2.84 -1.03 -14.40
C GLY A 278 3.40 -2.45 -14.50
N ILE A 279 2.54 -3.45 -14.29
CA ILE A 279 2.84 -4.86 -14.54
C ILE A 279 1.90 -5.32 -15.65
N ASP A 280 2.46 -5.96 -16.68
CA ASP A 280 1.71 -6.39 -17.87
C ASP A 280 0.61 -7.40 -17.56
N SER A 281 0.84 -8.29 -16.59
CA SER A 281 -0.11 -9.31 -16.17
C SER A 281 -0.96 -8.91 -14.94
N ASP A 282 -0.99 -7.64 -14.54
CA ASP A 282 -1.77 -7.21 -13.36
C ASP A 282 -3.28 -7.33 -13.61
N ASN A 283 -3.94 -8.16 -12.82
CA ASN A 283 -5.39 -8.36 -12.88
C ASN A 283 -6.15 -7.45 -11.92
N LEU A 284 -5.53 -6.95 -10.85
CA LEU A 284 -6.19 -6.09 -9.88
C LEU A 284 -6.20 -4.64 -10.37
N PHE A 285 -5.02 -4.15 -10.77
CA PHE A 285 -4.78 -2.80 -11.28
C PHE A 285 -4.17 -2.87 -12.69
N PRO A 286 -5.00 -3.12 -13.72
CA PRO A 286 -4.53 -3.36 -15.07
C PRO A 286 -3.71 -2.19 -15.61
N LEU A 287 -2.76 -2.48 -16.49
CA LEU A 287 -1.78 -1.53 -17.04
C LEU A 287 -2.36 -0.19 -17.50
N LYS A 288 -3.61 -0.19 -18.01
CA LYS A 288 -4.32 1.03 -18.43
C LYS A 288 -4.45 2.07 -17.31
N GLU A 289 -4.53 1.65 -16.05
CA GLU A 289 -4.68 2.56 -14.91
C GLU A 289 -3.39 3.32 -14.64
N GLN A 290 -2.22 2.67 -14.74
CA GLN A 290 -0.92 3.36 -14.66
C GLN A 290 -0.64 4.19 -15.92
N GLY A 291 -1.09 3.70 -17.09
CA GLY A 291 -1.03 4.47 -18.34
C GLY A 291 -1.81 5.78 -18.27
N LEU A 292 -3.00 5.79 -17.67
CA LEU A 292 -3.79 7.00 -17.44
C LEU A 292 -3.02 8.01 -16.56
N MET A 293 -2.42 7.55 -15.44
CA MET A 293 -1.62 8.41 -14.57
C MET A 293 -0.44 9.00 -15.33
N ALA A 294 0.34 8.17 -16.02
CA ALA A 294 1.52 8.61 -16.74
C ALA A 294 1.19 9.56 -17.90
N HIS A 295 0.02 9.42 -18.52
CA HIS A 295 -0.42 10.27 -19.61
C HIS A 295 -0.80 11.69 -19.15
N HIS A 296 -1.43 11.81 -17.97
CA HIS A 296 -1.98 13.09 -17.50
C HIS A 296 -1.10 13.81 -16.46
N ILE A 297 -0.16 13.13 -15.82
CA ILE A 297 0.83 13.79 -14.95
C ILE A 297 1.94 14.40 -15.84
N PRO A 298 2.20 15.72 -15.80
CA PRO A 298 3.10 16.39 -16.75
C PRO A 298 4.53 15.85 -16.76
N ASN A 299 5.07 15.52 -15.59
CA ASN A 299 6.43 15.03 -15.40
C ASN A 299 6.47 13.52 -15.12
N ALA A 300 5.58 12.74 -15.76
CA ALA A 300 5.52 11.31 -15.58
C ALA A 300 6.18 10.50 -16.68
N LYS A 301 6.70 9.33 -16.29
CA LYS A 301 7.10 8.24 -17.20
C LYS A 301 6.34 6.97 -16.84
N LEU A 302 6.00 6.18 -17.86
CA LEU A 302 5.51 4.82 -17.69
C LEU A 302 6.64 3.83 -17.98
N GLU A 303 6.91 2.95 -17.03
CA GLU A 303 7.75 1.77 -17.23
C GLU A 303 6.91 0.51 -16.96
N ILE A 304 7.20 -0.57 -17.69
CA ILE A 304 6.42 -1.81 -17.64
C ILE A 304 7.33 -2.95 -17.18
N ILE A 305 6.91 -3.63 -16.12
CA ILE A 305 7.53 -4.88 -15.70
C ILE A 305 6.79 -6.02 -16.39
N ASN A 306 7.50 -6.72 -17.27
CA ASN A 306 7.02 -8.00 -17.80
C ASN A 306 7.23 -9.07 -16.72
N SER A 307 6.14 -9.56 -16.14
CA SER A 307 6.17 -10.61 -15.13
C SER A 307 4.87 -11.37 -15.13
N LYS A 308 4.95 -12.70 -15.09
CA LYS A 308 3.76 -13.54 -14.95
C LYS A 308 3.17 -13.52 -13.55
N LYS A 309 3.76 -12.82 -12.58
CA LYS A 309 3.37 -12.91 -11.17
C LYS A 309 2.12 -12.13 -10.79
N GLY A 310 1.46 -11.46 -11.74
CA GLY A 310 0.27 -10.66 -11.46
C GLY A 310 0.62 -9.40 -10.68
N HIS A 311 -0.36 -8.86 -9.96
CA HIS A 311 -0.17 -7.73 -9.06
C HIS A 311 1.00 -7.95 -8.09
N ASP A 312 1.14 -9.16 -7.52
CA ASP A 312 2.20 -9.52 -6.57
C ASP A 312 3.62 -9.35 -7.14
N ALA A 313 3.78 -9.17 -8.45
CA ALA A 313 5.07 -8.87 -9.04
C ALA A 313 5.71 -7.61 -8.43
N PHE A 314 4.94 -6.64 -7.91
CA PHE A 314 5.56 -5.47 -7.27
C PHE A 314 6.37 -5.83 -6.01
N LEU A 315 5.99 -6.89 -5.29
CA LEU A 315 6.74 -7.38 -4.13
C LEU A 315 7.87 -8.33 -4.54
N ILE A 316 7.65 -9.12 -5.60
CA ILE A 316 8.56 -10.18 -6.04
C ILE A 316 9.71 -9.62 -6.89
N GLU A 317 9.43 -8.65 -7.75
CA GLU A 317 10.35 -8.11 -8.75
C GLU A 317 11.08 -6.84 -8.24
N GLY A 318 11.36 -6.76 -6.94
CA GLY A 318 11.97 -5.59 -6.30
C GLY A 318 13.29 -5.14 -6.95
N ASN A 319 14.08 -6.07 -7.49
CA ASN A 319 15.32 -5.74 -8.19
C ASN A 319 15.04 -5.05 -9.55
N LYS A 320 13.96 -5.43 -10.27
CA LYS A 320 13.54 -4.73 -11.49
C LYS A 320 13.05 -3.33 -11.15
N ILE A 321 12.25 -3.19 -10.10
CA ILE A 321 11.76 -1.90 -9.59
C ILE A 321 12.93 -0.99 -9.22
N SER A 322 13.90 -1.52 -8.46
CA SER A 322 15.10 -0.79 -8.04
C SER A 322 15.86 -0.20 -9.22
N ARG A 323 16.12 -1.01 -10.25
CA ARG A 323 16.77 -0.54 -11.48
C ARG A 323 15.99 0.55 -12.21
N LEU A 324 14.65 0.44 -12.25
CA LEU A 324 13.80 1.46 -12.87
C LEU A 324 13.81 2.78 -12.09
N ILE A 325 13.79 2.71 -10.76
CA ILE A 325 13.93 3.87 -9.86
C ILE A 325 15.29 4.53 -10.09
N GLU A 326 16.37 3.76 -10.08
CA GLU A 326 17.72 4.28 -10.30
C GLU A 326 17.84 4.93 -11.68
N LYS A 327 17.44 4.24 -12.75
CA LYS A 327 17.44 4.75 -14.12
C LYS A 327 16.72 6.10 -14.26
N ASN A 328 15.62 6.30 -13.54
CA ASN A 328 14.74 7.45 -13.74
C ASN A 328 14.97 8.61 -12.79
N PHE A 329 15.39 8.35 -11.55
CA PHE A 329 15.62 9.40 -10.55
C PHE A 329 17.09 9.66 -10.28
N LYS A 330 17.97 8.70 -10.55
CA LYS A 330 19.38 8.77 -10.19
C LYS A 330 20.25 8.70 -11.44
N LYS A 331 20.73 9.85 -11.90
CA LYS A 331 21.86 9.88 -12.84
C LYS A 331 23.10 9.36 -12.08
N ASN A 332 23.47 8.11 -12.36
CA ASN A 332 24.78 7.49 -12.14
C ASN A 332 25.22 7.27 -10.67
N TYR A 333 24.72 6.20 -10.05
CA TYR A 333 25.33 5.61 -8.84
C TYR A 333 26.41 4.57 -9.20
N TYR A 334 26.39 4.02 -10.42
CA TYR A 334 27.24 2.91 -10.86
C TYR A 334 28.40 3.28 -11.81
N GLU A 335 28.63 4.57 -12.13
CA GLU A 335 29.79 4.98 -12.95
C GLU A 335 31.09 5.16 -12.16
N LYS A 336 31.10 4.84 -10.86
CA LYS A 336 32.33 4.80 -10.06
C LYS A 336 32.36 3.56 -9.19
N ALA A 337 32.67 2.42 -9.81
CA ALA A 337 33.23 1.26 -9.14
C ALA A 337 34.49 0.84 -9.91
#